data_AF-A0A836RDG6-F1
#
_entry.id   AF-A0A836RDG6-F1
#
_cell.length_a   1.000
_cell.length_b   1.000
_cell.length_c   1.000
_cell.angle_alpha   90.00
_cell.angle_beta   90.00
_cell.angle_gamma   90.00
#
_symmetry.space_group_name_H-M   'P 1'
#
loop_
_entity.id
_entity.type
_entity.pdbx_description
1 polymer ?
#
loop_
_entity_poly.entity_id
_entity_poly.type
_entity_poly.pdbx_seq_one_letter_code
_entity_poly.pdbx_strand_id
1 'polypeptide(L)'
;MKNKKIDYILLTRDILSFIFVIFHLYLVFSGLIPNIIQRSIHIALSLPLIFLYFPPKKKKITLIVDIIFSILSFSSAIYISLFYEKITYQYGIMEGKIQEILAIIIIIMVLEGARRSVKPALPIIATLFLLYAFFGHLLPGYFGHVKFEPASILGMLYLTTNGIWGIIVGISVNIIAIFVILGAMLVVGG
;
A
#
# COMPACT_ATOMS: atom_id res chain seq x y z
N MET A 1 -1.92 -8.94 -41.50
CA MET A 1 -1.41 -9.15 -40.12
C MET A 1 -1.00 -7.80 -39.54
N LYS A 2 -1.86 -7.16 -38.74
CA LYS A 2 -1.56 -5.86 -38.11
C LYS A 2 -0.46 -6.07 -37.07
N ASN A 3 0.66 -5.40 -37.25
CA ASN A 3 1.77 -5.33 -36.32
C ASN A 3 1.24 -4.75 -34.99
N LYS A 4 0.83 -5.63 -34.05
CA LYS A 4 0.45 -5.23 -32.69
C LYS A 4 1.75 -4.78 -32.02
N LYS A 5 2.06 -3.48 -32.10
CA LYS A 5 3.06 -2.88 -31.20
C LYS A 5 2.66 -3.29 -29.79
N ILE A 6 3.52 -4.06 -29.13
CA ILE A 6 3.36 -4.42 -27.73
C ILE A 6 3.35 -3.10 -26.96
N ASP A 7 2.21 -2.81 -26.35
CA ASP A 7 2.13 -1.70 -25.40
C ASP A 7 2.83 -2.17 -24.12
N TYR A 8 4.06 -1.72 -23.91
CA TYR A 8 4.90 -2.11 -22.79
C TYR A 8 4.22 -1.90 -21.43
N ILE A 9 3.24 -0.98 -21.34
CA ILE A 9 2.47 -0.69 -20.13
C ILE A 9 1.44 -1.80 -19.86
N LEU A 10 0.77 -2.30 -20.89
CA LEU A 10 -0.14 -3.44 -20.76
C LEU A 10 0.66 -4.68 -20.35
N LEU A 11 1.81 -4.90 -20.98
CA LEU A 11 2.70 -6.00 -20.62
C LEU A 11 3.18 -5.92 -19.16
N THR A 12 3.58 -4.74 -18.67
CA THR A 12 4.00 -4.58 -17.26
C THR A 12 2.86 -4.85 -16.29
N ARG A 13 1.64 -4.41 -16.61
CA ARG A 13 0.44 -4.67 -15.80
C ARG A 13 0.13 -6.16 -15.71
N ASP A 14 0.20 -6.86 -16.82
CA ASP A 14 -0.09 -8.30 -16.88
C ASP A 14 0.97 -9.09 -16.10
N ILE A 15 2.25 -8.76 -16.26
CA ILE A 15 3.35 -9.37 -15.49
C ILE A 15 3.16 -9.14 -14.00
N LEU A 16 2.87 -7.90 -13.59
CA LEU A 16 2.69 -7.58 -12.18
C LEU A 16 1.46 -8.27 -11.58
N SER A 17 0.36 -8.38 -12.35
CA SER A 17 -0.84 -9.10 -11.94
C SER A 17 -0.55 -10.59 -11.76
N PHE A 18 0.22 -11.17 -12.68
CA PHE A 18 0.65 -12.56 -12.60
C PHE A 18 1.51 -12.81 -11.35
N ILE A 19 2.48 -11.92 -11.06
CA ILE A 19 3.28 -11.97 -9.83
C ILE A 19 2.41 -11.86 -8.59
N PHE A 20 1.42 -10.97 -8.58
CA PHE A 20 0.48 -10.79 -7.46
C PHE A 20 -0.34 -12.06 -7.20
N VAL A 21 -0.84 -12.71 -8.24
CA VAL A 21 -1.56 -13.98 -8.13
C VAL A 21 -0.65 -15.08 -7.60
N ILE A 22 0.55 -15.24 -8.18
CA ILE A 22 1.54 -16.22 -7.70
C ILE A 22 1.87 -15.99 -6.23
N PHE A 23 2.09 -14.75 -5.83
CA PHE A 23 2.36 -14.40 -4.44
C PHE A 23 1.25 -14.88 -3.50
N HIS A 24 -0.02 -14.60 -3.83
CA HIS A 24 -1.14 -15.05 -2.99
C HIS A 24 -1.31 -16.56 -2.99
N LEU A 25 -1.11 -17.24 -4.12
CA LEU A 25 -1.11 -18.71 -4.16
C LEU A 25 0.03 -19.29 -3.33
N TYR A 26 1.23 -18.71 -3.41
CA TYR A 26 2.38 -19.12 -2.60
C TYR A 26 2.09 -18.95 -1.11
N LEU A 27 1.44 -17.86 -0.67
CA LEU A 27 1.09 -17.66 0.73
C LEU A 27 0.28 -18.84 1.30
N VAL A 28 -0.66 -19.39 0.53
CA VAL A 28 -1.48 -20.55 0.92
C VAL A 28 -0.63 -21.79 1.23
N PHE A 29 0.45 -22.02 0.48
CA PHE A 29 1.33 -23.18 0.66
C PHE A 29 2.52 -22.93 1.61
N SER A 30 2.88 -21.66 1.82
CA SER A 30 4.10 -21.26 2.53
C SER A 30 4.06 -21.42 4.07
N GLY A 31 2.87 -21.54 4.66
CA GLY A 31 2.71 -21.67 6.11
C GLY A 31 2.84 -20.33 6.86
N LEU A 32 3.67 -20.28 7.91
CA LEU A 32 3.75 -19.16 8.86
C LEU A 32 4.69 -18.03 8.38
N ILE A 33 4.27 -17.28 7.36
CA ILE A 33 4.96 -16.02 7.00
C ILE A 33 4.54 -14.91 7.97
N PRO A 34 5.48 -14.14 8.56
CA PRO A 34 5.15 -13.03 9.43
C PRO A 34 4.15 -12.06 8.81
N ASN A 35 3.16 -11.66 9.60
CA ASN A 35 2.04 -10.83 9.16
C ASN A 35 2.48 -9.54 8.46
N ILE A 36 3.49 -8.86 9.00
CA ILE A 36 3.95 -7.61 8.43
C ILE A 36 4.58 -7.82 7.05
N ILE A 37 5.34 -8.91 6.83
CA ILE A 37 5.98 -9.24 5.56
C ILE A 37 4.93 -9.50 4.47
N GLN A 38 3.95 -10.36 4.74
CA GLN A 38 2.93 -10.68 3.75
C GLN A 38 2.07 -9.45 3.39
N ARG A 39 1.76 -8.60 4.37
CA ARG A 39 0.94 -7.39 4.17
C ARG A 39 1.71 -6.31 3.41
N SER A 40 2.99 -6.12 3.70
CA SER A 40 3.81 -5.14 2.97
C SER A 40 4.08 -5.57 1.53
N ILE A 41 4.33 -6.86 1.25
CA ILE A 41 4.45 -7.35 -0.15
C ILE A 41 3.13 -7.19 -0.90
N HIS A 42 1.99 -7.52 -0.26
CA HIS A 42 0.67 -7.33 -0.87
C HIS A 42 0.43 -5.87 -1.29
N ILE A 43 0.76 -4.91 -0.43
CA ILE A 43 0.64 -3.48 -0.75
C ILE A 43 1.67 -3.05 -1.79
N ALA A 44 2.91 -3.54 -1.70
CA ALA A 44 3.97 -3.27 -2.67
C ALA A 44 3.57 -3.67 -4.09
N LEU A 45 2.84 -4.78 -4.24
CA LEU A 45 2.36 -5.24 -5.55
C LEU A 45 1.02 -4.60 -5.95
N SER A 46 0.10 -4.37 -5.01
CA SER A 46 -1.25 -3.85 -5.32
C SER A 46 -1.28 -2.35 -5.62
N LEU A 47 -0.49 -1.50 -4.97
CA LEU A 47 -0.50 -0.06 -5.25
C LEU A 47 -0.01 0.28 -6.67
N PRO A 48 1.09 -0.30 -7.18
CA PRO A 48 1.46 -0.13 -8.58
C PRO A 48 0.37 -0.62 -9.53
N LEU A 49 -0.28 -1.77 -9.24
CA LEU A 49 -1.43 -2.22 -10.03
C LEU A 49 -2.56 -1.18 -10.04
N ILE A 50 -2.89 -0.59 -8.89
CA ILE A 50 -3.92 0.46 -8.80
C ILE A 50 -3.55 1.65 -9.70
N PHE A 51 -2.32 2.14 -9.64
CA PHE A 51 -1.92 3.30 -10.45
C PHE A 51 -1.90 3.00 -11.96
N LEU A 52 -1.54 1.78 -12.34
CA LEU A 52 -1.51 1.38 -13.75
C LEU A 52 -2.89 0.99 -14.31
N TYR A 53 -3.82 0.48 -13.49
CA TYR A 53 -5.19 0.11 -13.92
C TYR A 53 -6.18 1.29 -13.85
N PHE A 54 -5.96 2.25 -12.95
CA PHE A 54 -6.84 3.40 -12.75
C PHE A 54 -6.12 4.75 -13.04
N PRO A 55 -5.66 4.98 -14.29
CA PRO A 55 -5.00 6.23 -14.65
C PRO A 55 -5.99 7.42 -14.62
N PRO A 56 -5.55 8.64 -14.27
CA PRO A 56 -6.40 9.83 -14.32
C PRO A 56 -6.89 10.12 -15.75
N LYS A 57 -8.07 10.73 -15.88
CA LYS A 57 -8.79 10.94 -17.17
C LYS A 57 -8.04 11.71 -18.28
N LYS A 58 -6.87 12.32 -18.01
CA LYS A 58 -6.03 13.03 -19.00
C LYS A 58 -4.87 12.10 -19.44
N LYS A 59 -4.47 12.04 -20.72
CA LYS A 59 -3.80 10.83 -21.26
C LYS A 59 -2.26 10.75 -21.28
N LYS A 60 -1.48 11.84 -21.28
CA LYS A 60 -0.01 11.75 -21.49
C LYS A 60 0.86 12.08 -20.27
N ILE A 61 0.54 13.16 -19.56
CA ILE A 61 1.25 13.56 -18.32
C ILE A 61 1.00 12.54 -17.19
N THR A 62 -0.12 11.85 -17.26
CA THR A 62 -0.57 10.87 -16.26
C THR A 62 0.29 9.61 -16.21
N LEU A 63 0.75 9.10 -17.34
CA LEU A 63 1.52 7.85 -17.35
C LEU A 63 2.84 7.97 -16.57
N ILE A 64 3.56 9.08 -16.74
CA ILE A 64 4.82 9.32 -16.02
C ILE A 64 4.54 9.41 -14.51
N VAL A 65 3.46 10.09 -14.12
CA VAL A 65 3.03 10.18 -12.72
C VAL A 65 2.66 8.80 -12.18
N ASP A 66 1.96 7.97 -12.95
CA ASP A 66 1.55 6.63 -12.55
C ASP A 66 2.75 5.70 -12.36
N ILE A 67 3.79 5.82 -13.20
CA ILE A 67 5.05 5.09 -13.06
C ILE A 67 5.81 5.57 -11.81
N ILE A 68 5.90 6.88 -11.58
CA ILE A 68 6.56 7.44 -10.39
C ILE A 68 5.84 6.96 -9.12
N PHE A 69 4.51 7.03 -9.09
CA PHE A 69 3.71 6.58 -7.93
C PHE A 69 3.85 5.07 -7.73
N SER A 70 3.90 4.30 -8.81
CA SER A 70 4.18 2.86 -8.76
C SER A 70 5.54 2.56 -8.13
N ILE A 71 6.61 3.24 -8.57
CA ILE A 71 7.96 3.03 -8.03
C ILE A 71 8.02 3.46 -6.56
N LEU A 72 7.50 4.65 -6.23
CA LEU A 72 7.52 5.17 -4.86
C LEU A 72 6.73 4.28 -3.89
N SER A 73 5.53 3.83 -4.29
CA SER A 73 4.71 2.94 -3.47
C SER A 73 5.34 1.56 -3.31
N PHE A 74 5.89 0.99 -4.38
CA PHE A 74 6.62 -0.28 -4.32
C PHE A 74 7.84 -0.18 -3.40
N SER A 75 8.72 0.80 -3.61
CA SER A 75 9.96 0.97 -2.85
C SER A 75 9.71 1.22 -1.36
N SER A 76 8.69 2.01 -1.02
CA SER A 76 8.31 2.25 0.38
C SER A 76 7.68 1.01 1.02
N ALA A 77 6.78 0.30 0.35
CA ALA A 77 6.18 -0.89 0.94
C ALA A 77 7.19 -2.06 1.06
N ILE A 78 8.01 -2.32 0.03
CA ILE A 78 8.94 -3.47 0.03
C ILE A 78 10.07 -3.32 1.06
N TYR A 79 10.43 -2.08 1.42
CA TYR A 79 11.42 -1.80 2.46
C TYR A 79 11.09 -2.52 3.78
N ILE A 80 9.81 -2.57 4.16
CA ILE A 80 9.37 -3.23 5.39
C ILE A 80 9.67 -4.73 5.38
N SER A 81 9.48 -5.39 4.22
CA SER A 81 9.79 -6.82 4.08
C SER A 81 11.29 -7.08 4.05
N LEU A 82 12.06 -6.23 3.34
CA LEU A 82 13.50 -6.40 3.19
C LEU A 82 14.26 -6.18 4.51
N PHE A 83 13.79 -5.26 5.34
CA PHE A 83 14.42 -4.91 6.62
C PHE A 83 13.63 -5.39 7.84
N TYR A 84 12.77 -6.39 7.66
CA TYR A 84 11.84 -6.90 8.68
C TYR A 84 12.49 -7.21 10.02
N GLU A 85 13.64 -7.91 10.02
CA GLU A 85 14.31 -8.29 11.26
C GLU A 85 14.67 -7.06 12.09
N LYS A 86 15.28 -6.05 11.45
CA LYS A 86 15.63 -4.80 12.11
C LYS A 86 14.38 -4.06 12.62
N ILE A 87 13.36 -3.94 11.77
CA ILE A 87 12.13 -3.21 12.07
C ILE A 87 11.37 -3.83 13.25
N THR A 88 11.39 -5.15 13.38
CA THR A 88 10.71 -5.86 14.47
C THR A 88 11.26 -5.47 15.84
N TYR A 89 12.55 -5.18 15.94
CA TYR A 89 13.20 -4.73 17.18
C TYR A 89 13.11 -3.22 17.42
N GLN A 90 12.52 -2.44 16.51
CA GLN A 90 12.38 -0.99 16.66
C GLN A 90 11.16 -0.58 17.47
N TYR A 91 10.17 -1.47 17.65
CA TYR A 91 8.92 -1.20 18.38
C TYR A 91 8.23 0.12 17.99
N GLY A 92 8.31 0.50 16.70
CA GLY A 92 7.71 1.73 16.18
C GLY A 92 8.58 2.98 16.32
N ILE A 93 9.81 2.87 16.83
CA ILE A 93 10.76 3.99 16.90
C ILE A 93 11.50 4.10 15.56
N MET A 94 11.39 5.26 14.90
CA MET A 94 12.05 5.48 13.62
C MET A 94 13.55 5.69 13.76
N GLU A 95 14.31 5.00 12.93
CA GLU A 95 15.75 5.19 12.77
C GLU A 95 16.06 5.97 11.49
N GLY A 96 16.35 7.25 11.67
CA GLY A 96 16.88 8.11 10.62
C GLY A 96 15.85 8.58 9.60
N LYS A 97 16.29 9.55 8.78
CA LYS A 97 15.42 10.27 7.83
C LYS A 97 14.84 9.39 6.73
N ILE A 98 15.48 8.27 6.40
CA ILE A 98 15.01 7.36 5.35
C ILE A 98 13.65 6.76 5.74
N GLN A 99 13.50 6.28 6.98
CA GLN A 99 12.24 5.69 7.43
C GLN A 99 11.11 6.73 7.51
N GLU A 100 11.41 7.95 7.95
CA GLU A 100 10.45 9.07 7.96
C GLU A 100 9.97 9.40 6.53
N ILE A 101 10.90 9.51 5.58
CA ILE A 101 10.58 9.82 4.18
C ILE A 101 9.73 8.70 3.58
N LEU A 102 10.11 7.43 3.78
CA LEU A 102 9.36 6.30 3.24
C LEU A 102 7.95 6.20 3.85
N ALA A 103 7.81 6.48 5.15
CA ALA A 103 6.50 6.52 5.81
C ALA A 103 5.58 7.59 5.21
N ILE A 104 6.10 8.80 5.03
CA ILE A 104 5.34 9.89 4.40
C ILE A 104 4.94 9.50 2.97
N ILE A 105 5.88 8.94 2.19
CA ILE A 105 5.60 8.48 0.82
C ILE A 105 4.47 7.46 0.81
N ILE A 106 4.56 6.38 1.60
CA ILE A 106 3.54 5.33 1.55
C ILE A 106 2.18 5.83 2.04
N ILE A 107 2.13 6.71 3.04
CA ILE A 107 0.87 7.32 3.51
C ILE A 107 0.20 8.08 2.37
N ILE A 108 0.95 8.94 1.66
CA ILE A 108 0.43 9.69 0.52
C ILE A 108 0.00 8.74 -0.60
N MET A 109 0.80 7.72 -0.92
CA MET A 109 0.50 6.76 -1.98
C MET A 109 -0.75 5.93 -1.66
N VAL A 110 -0.96 5.52 -0.40
CA VAL A 110 -2.16 4.78 0.03
C VAL A 110 -3.40 5.67 -0.08
N LEU A 111 -3.33 6.93 0.36
CA LEU A 111 -4.45 7.88 0.24
C LEU A 111 -4.82 8.14 -1.22
N GLU A 112 -3.82 8.36 -2.06
CA GLU A 112 -4.01 8.60 -3.49
C GLU A 112 -4.51 7.35 -4.22
N GLY A 113 -4.00 6.16 -3.87
CA GLY A 113 -4.48 4.88 -4.38
C GLY A 113 -5.96 4.67 -4.03
N ALA A 114 -6.34 4.91 -2.77
CA ALA A 114 -7.73 4.83 -2.32
C ALA A 114 -8.65 5.83 -3.03
N ARG A 115 -8.16 7.05 -3.30
CA ARG A 115 -8.89 8.07 -4.06
C ARG A 115 -9.20 7.62 -5.49
N ARG A 116 -8.28 6.88 -6.13
CA ARG A 116 -8.43 6.40 -7.51
C ARG A 116 -9.28 5.14 -7.64
N SER A 117 -9.20 4.21 -6.69
CA SER A 117 -9.85 2.89 -6.81
C SER A 117 -11.23 2.80 -6.19
N VAL A 118 -11.53 3.60 -5.16
CA VAL A 118 -12.83 3.53 -4.45
C VAL A 118 -13.65 4.79 -4.70
N LYS A 119 -13.52 5.80 -3.84
CA LYS A 119 -14.19 7.11 -3.88
C LYS A 119 -13.40 8.06 -2.98
N PRO A 120 -13.46 9.40 -3.18
CA PRO A 120 -12.68 10.34 -2.38
C PRO A 120 -13.11 10.42 -0.90
N ALA A 121 -14.29 9.94 -0.53
CA ALA A 121 -14.80 10.03 0.85
C ALA A 121 -13.87 9.36 1.89
N LEU A 122 -13.39 8.14 1.61
CA LEU A 122 -12.49 7.40 2.51
C LEU A 122 -11.14 8.10 2.73
N PRO A 123 -10.36 8.46 1.69
CA PRO A 123 -9.09 9.14 1.89
C PRO A 123 -9.27 10.53 2.52
N ILE A 124 -10.38 11.24 2.28
CA ILE A 124 -10.67 12.51 2.97
C ILE A 124 -10.79 12.27 4.48
N ILE A 125 -11.60 11.30 4.90
CA ILE A 125 -11.78 10.98 6.32
C ILE A 125 -10.46 10.55 6.95
N ALA A 126 -9.69 9.68 6.29
CA ALA A 126 -8.38 9.27 6.76
C ALA A 126 -7.41 10.46 6.89
N THR A 127 -7.44 11.39 5.93
CA THR A 127 -6.63 12.61 5.98
C THR A 127 -7.03 13.50 7.17
N LEU A 128 -8.33 13.63 7.47
CA LEU A 128 -8.79 14.39 8.64
C LEU A 128 -8.29 13.77 9.95
N PHE A 129 -8.33 12.44 10.08
CA PHE A 129 -7.78 11.77 11.27
C PHE A 129 -6.25 11.85 11.35
N LEU A 130 -5.54 11.83 10.23
CA LEU A 130 -4.10 12.09 10.20
C LEU A 130 -3.79 13.52 10.64
N LEU A 131 -4.50 14.52 10.11
CA LEU A 131 -4.37 15.91 10.55
C LEU A 131 -4.67 16.05 12.04
N TYR A 132 -5.71 15.39 12.54
CA TYR A 132 -5.99 15.33 13.96
C TYR A 132 -4.82 14.71 14.75
N ALA A 133 -4.22 13.60 14.30
CA ALA A 133 -3.09 12.99 14.99
C ALA A 133 -1.86 13.93 15.10
N PHE A 134 -1.56 14.71 14.05
CA PHE A 134 -0.43 15.63 14.05
C PHE A 134 -0.73 16.95 14.79
N PHE A 135 -1.95 17.49 14.65
CA PHE A 135 -2.30 18.85 15.07
C PHE A 135 -3.34 18.92 16.19
N GLY A 136 -3.86 17.80 16.67
CA GLY A 136 -4.89 17.76 17.71
C GLY A 136 -4.42 18.32 19.06
N HIS A 137 -3.10 18.39 19.29
CA HIS A 137 -2.53 19.08 20.45
C HIS A 137 -2.73 20.60 20.46
N LEU A 138 -3.12 21.19 19.33
CA LEU A 138 -3.46 22.60 19.21
C LEU A 138 -4.94 22.87 19.53
N LEU A 139 -5.78 21.83 19.64
CA LEU A 139 -7.20 21.99 19.94
C LEU A 139 -7.41 22.22 21.45
N PRO A 140 -8.15 23.26 21.85
CA PRO A 140 -8.45 23.51 23.24
C PRO A 140 -9.56 22.58 23.77
N GLY A 141 -9.58 22.39 25.09
CA GLY A 141 -10.63 21.63 25.78
C GLY A 141 -10.52 20.12 25.59
N TYR A 142 -11.66 19.44 25.68
CA TYR A 142 -11.73 17.97 25.72
C TYR A 142 -11.37 17.26 24.40
N PHE A 143 -11.31 18.00 23.29
CA PHE A 143 -10.94 17.44 21.99
C PHE A 143 -9.43 17.51 21.71
N GLY A 144 -8.64 18.12 22.59
CA GLY A 144 -7.18 18.15 22.46
C GLY A 144 -6.52 16.87 22.99
N HIS A 145 -5.35 16.54 22.44
CA HIS A 145 -4.49 15.47 22.98
C HIS A 145 -3.07 15.98 23.27
N VAL A 146 -2.26 15.16 23.94
CA VAL A 146 -0.85 15.51 24.21
C VAL A 146 -0.07 15.64 22.90
N LYS A 147 0.91 16.53 22.83
CA LYS A 147 1.77 16.64 21.64
C LYS A 147 2.57 15.35 21.46
N PHE A 148 2.40 14.72 20.31
CA PHE A 148 3.21 13.60 19.88
C PHE A 148 4.34 14.07 18.97
N GLU A 149 5.51 13.47 19.09
CA GLU A 149 6.59 13.67 18.13
C GLU A 149 6.16 13.10 16.75
N PRO A 150 6.34 13.86 15.65
CA PRO A 150 5.95 13.40 14.31
C PRO A 150 6.51 12.02 13.94
N ALA A 151 7.75 11.75 14.33
CA ALA A 151 8.41 10.46 14.12
C ALA A 151 7.70 9.30 14.84
N SER A 152 7.10 9.54 16.01
CA SER A 152 6.32 8.52 16.74
C SER A 152 5.01 8.18 16.02
N ILE A 153 4.33 9.19 15.46
CA ILE A 153 3.10 8.98 14.67
C ILE A 153 3.44 8.18 13.41
N LEU A 154 4.44 8.64 12.66
CA LEU A 154 4.89 7.96 11.45
C LEU A 154 5.38 6.54 11.73
N GLY A 155 6.14 6.36 12.81
CA GLY A 155 6.66 5.06 13.25
C GLY A 155 5.54 4.07 13.59
N MET A 156 4.51 4.51 14.31
CA MET A 156 3.32 3.70 14.57
C MET A 156 2.59 3.33 13.26
N LEU A 157 2.44 4.28 12.34
CA LEU A 157 1.73 4.06 11.07
C LEU A 157 2.49 3.14 10.10
N TYR A 158 3.82 3.20 10.08
CA TYR A 158 4.64 2.57 9.05
C TYR A 158 5.49 1.38 9.53
N LEU A 159 5.96 1.36 10.77
CA LEU A 159 6.85 0.30 11.26
C LEU A 159 6.11 -0.79 12.05
N THR A 160 4.82 -0.59 12.34
CA THR A 160 4.02 -1.53 13.15
C THR A 160 2.82 -2.08 12.40
N THR A 161 2.23 -3.15 12.94
CA THR A 161 0.97 -3.73 12.44
C THR A 161 -0.28 -3.01 12.96
N ASN A 162 -0.14 -1.88 13.66
CA ASN A 162 -1.27 -1.04 14.10
C ASN A 162 -1.59 0.07 13.08
N GLY A 163 -0.72 0.25 12.08
CA GLY A 163 -0.86 1.25 11.03
C GLY A 163 -1.30 0.65 9.70
N ILE A 164 -0.56 0.99 8.64
CA ILE A 164 -0.84 0.60 7.25
C ILE A 164 -0.90 -0.93 7.10
N TRP A 165 -0.04 -1.66 7.81
CA TRP A 165 0.00 -3.13 7.79
C TRP A 165 -1.03 -3.76 8.73
N GLY A 166 -2.15 -3.07 8.96
CA GLY A 166 -3.19 -3.43 9.92
C GLY A 166 -4.00 -4.68 9.57
N ILE A 167 -4.96 -4.98 10.44
CA ILE A 167 -5.87 -6.12 10.31
C ILE A 167 -6.66 -6.09 8.98
N ILE A 168 -7.05 -4.91 8.47
CA ILE A 168 -7.80 -4.78 7.22
C ILE A 168 -6.97 -5.26 6.03
N VAL A 169 -5.68 -4.92 5.99
CA VAL A 169 -4.76 -5.46 4.97
C VAL A 169 -4.58 -6.96 5.19
N GLY A 170 -4.50 -7.43 6.44
CA GLY A 170 -4.51 -8.87 6.75
C GLY A 170 -5.73 -9.61 6.20
N ILE A 171 -6.94 -9.06 6.34
CA ILE A 171 -8.17 -9.62 5.79
C ILE A 171 -8.10 -9.64 4.25
N SER A 172 -7.57 -8.57 3.64
CA SER A 172 -7.34 -8.53 2.19
C SER A 172 -6.43 -9.67 1.72
N VAL A 173 -5.30 -9.85 2.40
CA VAL A 173 -4.29 -10.85 2.05
C VAL A 173 -4.80 -12.28 2.21
N ASN A 174 -5.42 -12.57 3.35
CA ASN A 174 -5.72 -13.95 3.76
C ASN A 174 -7.09 -14.44 3.30
N ILE A 175 -8.00 -13.54 2.93
CA ILE A 175 -9.38 -13.88 2.60
C ILE A 175 -9.73 -13.33 1.21
N ILE A 176 -9.77 -12.01 1.06
CA ILE A 176 -10.34 -11.37 -0.13
C ILE A 176 -9.56 -11.76 -1.40
N ALA A 177 -8.23 -11.70 -1.36
CA ALA A 177 -7.40 -11.99 -2.53
C ALA A 177 -7.61 -13.41 -3.06
N ILE A 178 -7.62 -14.41 -2.18
CA ILE A 178 -7.79 -15.82 -2.56
C ILE A 178 -9.19 -16.06 -3.15
N PHE A 179 -10.24 -15.50 -2.54
CA PHE A 179 -11.60 -15.62 -3.06
C PHE A 179 -11.77 -14.96 -4.45
N VAL A 180 -11.17 -13.78 -4.66
CA VAL A 180 -11.22 -13.11 -5.97
C VAL A 180 -10.45 -13.89 -7.03
N ILE A 181 -9.27 -14.43 -6.70
CA ILE A 181 -8.47 -15.25 -7.62
C ILE A 181 -9.24 -16.51 -8.01
N LEU A 182 -9.77 -17.26 -7.02
CA LEU A 182 -10.54 -18.46 -7.25
C LEU A 182 -11.81 -18.16 -8.07
N GLY A 183 -12.54 -17.10 -7.72
CA GLY A 183 -13.74 -16.68 -8.44
C GLY A 183 -13.44 -16.35 -9.91
N ALA A 184 -12.35 -15.65 -10.19
CA ALA A 184 -11.93 -15.36 -11.56
C ALA A 184 -11.57 -16.63 -12.35
N MET A 185 -10.91 -17.60 -11.73
CA MET A 185 -10.59 -18.89 -12.36
C MET A 185 -11.85 -19.69 -12.70
N LEU A 186 -12.83 -19.72 -11.80
CA LEU A 186 -14.09 -20.43 -12.02
C LEU A 186 -14.91 -19.83 -13.17
N VAL A 187 -14.92 -18.51 -13.32
CA VAL A 187 -15.65 -17.81 -14.39
C VAL A 187 -15.05 -18.10 -15.78
N VAL A 188 -13.74 -18.36 -15.87
CA VAL A 188 -13.07 -18.64 -17.15
C VAL A 188 -13.04 -20.14 -17.46
N GLY A 189 -12.97 -20.98 -16.43
CA GLY A 189 -12.90 -22.44 -16.56
C GLY A 189 -14.24 -23.15 -16.67
N GLY A 190 -15.35 -22.51 -16.27
CA GLY A 190 -16.73 -22.99 -16.44
C GLY A 190 -17.39 -22.38 -17.67
#